data_AF-A0A329IZW8-F1
#
_entry.id   AF-A0A329IZW8-F1
#
_cell.length_a   1.000
_cell.length_b   1.000
_cell.length_c   1.000
_cell.angle_alpha   90.00
_cell.angle_beta   90.00
_cell.angle_gamma   90.00
#
_symmetry.space_group_name_H-M   'P 1'
#
loop_
_entity.id
_entity.type
_entity.pdbx_description
1 polymer ?
#
loop_
_entity_poly.entity_id
_entity_poly.type
_entity_poly.pdbx_seq_one_letter_code
_entity_poly.pdbx_strand_id
1 'polypeptide(L)' 'MISFKSLQNHLDHAYSRAQSGMEEAAEAASESGTMEDLQAFNDATQQTNVANMILNEGLRAKHGITKAIIDGIQ' A
#
# COMPACT_ATOMS: atom_id res chain seq x y z
N MET A 1 17.15 -2.41 14.24
CA MET A 1 15.75 -2.15 14.68
C MET A 1 15.08 -1.35 13.58
N ILE A 2 14.05 -1.88 12.93
CA ILE A 2 13.31 -1.11 11.92
C ILE A 2 12.46 -0.09 12.70
N SER A 3 12.76 1.20 12.53
CA SER A 3 11.94 2.26 13.12
C SER A 3 10.57 2.29 12.44
N PHE A 4 9.51 2.60 13.19
CA PHE A 4 8.17 2.80 12.63
C PHE A 4 8.18 3.78 11.44
N LYS A 5 9.00 4.83 11.52
CA LYS A 5 9.16 5.79 10.41
C LYS A 5 9.81 5.17 9.17
N SER A 6 10.73 4.22 9.35
CA SER A 6 11.30 3.45 8.24
C SER A 6 10.27 2.49 7.64
N LEU A 7 9.39 1.90 8.45
CA LEU A 7 8.29 1.06 7.97
C LEU A 7 7.29 1.91 7.18
N GLN A 8 6.91 3.07 7.72
CA GLN A 8 5.99 4.00 7.07
C GLN A 8 6.54 4.48 5.72
N ASN A 9 7.80 4.93 5.67
CA ASN A 9 8.44 5.31 4.40
C ASN A 9 8.49 4.15 3.39
N HIS A 10 8.74 2.92 3.87
CA HIS A 10 8.77 1.75 2.99
C HIS A 10 7.38 1.44 2.43
N LEU A 11 6.35 1.53 3.26
CA LEU A 11 4.95 1.34 2.86
C LEU A 11 4.49 2.45 1.90
N ASP A 12 4.85 3.71 2.15
CA ASP A 12 4.57 4.83 1.24
C ASP A 12 5.20 4.59 -0.14
N HIS A 13 6.47 4.17 -0.18
CA HIS A 13 7.15 3.84 -1.44
C HIS A 13 6.55 2.61 -2.13
N ALA A 14 6.16 1.58 -1.37
CA ALA A 14 5.51 0.40 -1.92
C ALA A 14 4.13 0.73 -2.51
N TYR A 15 3.34 1.54 -1.81
CA TYR A 15 2.05 2.03 -2.27
C TYR A 15 2.19 2.89 -3.52
N SER A 16 3.11 3.87 -3.51
CA SER A 16 3.37 4.72 -4.68
C SER A 16 3.78 3.91 -5.91
N ARG A 17 4.64 2.90 -5.75
CA ARG A 17 5.00 2.01 -6.86
C ARG A 17 3.83 1.16 -7.35
N ALA A 18 3.03 0.60 -6.44
CA ALA A 18 1.87 -0.20 -6.81
C ALA A 18 0.83 0.65 -7.55
N GLN A 19 0.59 1.88 -7.09
CA GLN A 19 -0.30 2.83 -7.75
C GLN A 19 0.19 3.18 -9.16
N SER A 20 1.47 3.54 -9.32
CA SER A 20 2.01 3.84 -10.65
C SER A 20 1.94 2.62 -11.58
N GLY A 21 2.24 1.42 -11.09
CA GLY A 21 2.10 0.19 -11.88
C GLY A 21 0.64 -0.12 -12.26
N MET A 22 -0.32 0.21 -11.38
CA MET A 22 -1.75 0.09 -11.69
C MET A 22 -2.17 1.09 -12.77
N GLU A 23 -1.70 2.33 -12.71
CA GLU A 23 -1.97 3.37 -13.71
C GLU A 23 -1.38 2.98 -15.08
N GLU A 24 -0.12 2.51 -15.12
CA GLU A 24 0.52 2.01 -16.34
C GLU A 24 -0.24 0.80 -16.92
N ALA A 25 -0.63 -0.17 -16.08
CA ALA A 25 -1.39 -1.32 -16.52
C ALA A 25 -2.80 -0.94 -17.02
N ALA A 26 -3.43 0.07 -16.41
CA ALA A 26 -4.71 0.59 -16.85
C ALA A 26 -4.60 1.27 -18.22
N GLU A 27 -3.53 2.03 -18.44
CA GLU A 27 -3.25 2.68 -19.73
C GLU A 27 -2.99 1.64 -20.82
N ALA A 28 -2.14 0.65 -20.55
CA ALA A 28 -1.87 -0.46 -21.47
C ALA A 28 -3.13 -1.28 -21.81
N ALA A 29 -3.94 -1.61 -20.81
CA ALA A 29 -5.21 -2.32 -21.00
C ALA A 29 -6.23 -1.48 -21.80
N SER A 30 -6.22 -0.16 -21.62
CA SER A 30 -7.07 0.75 -22.39
C SER A 30 -6.62 0.87 -23.86
N GLU A 31 -5.32 0.78 -24.14
CA GLU A 31 -4.77 0.87 -25.50
C GLU A 31 -4.90 -0.43 -26.29
N SER A 32 -4.55 -1.56 -25.68
CA SER A 32 -4.47 -2.85 -26.36
C SER A 32 -5.76 -3.68 -26.25
N GLY A 33 -6.47 -3.57 -25.12
CA GLY A 33 -7.66 -4.36 -24.81
C GLY A 33 -7.41 -5.87 -24.72
N THR A 34 -6.16 -6.33 -24.65
CA THR A 34 -5.85 -7.76 -24.58
C THR A 34 -6.23 -8.34 -23.21
N MET A 35 -6.53 -9.64 -23.19
CA MET A 35 -6.90 -10.35 -21.97
C MET A 35 -5.73 -10.46 -20.98
N GLU A 36 -4.49 -10.41 -21.46
CA GLU A 36 -3.27 -10.41 -20.65
C GLU A 36 -3.08 -9.05 -19.96
N ASP A 37 -3.32 -7.94 -20.65
CA ASP A 37 -3.25 -6.60 -20.05
C ASP A 37 -4.38 -6.37 -19.02
N LEU A 38 -5.58 -6.93 -19.27
CA LEU A 38 -6.66 -6.93 -18.28
C LEU A 38 -6.30 -7.74 -17.02
N GLN A 39 -5.57 -8.84 -17.16
CA GLN A 39 -5.06 -9.60 -16.01
C GLN A 39 -3.98 -8.82 -15.26
N ALA A 40 -3.01 -8.23 -15.98
CA ALA A 40 -1.97 -7.39 -15.39
C ALA A 40 -2.58 -6.21 -14.61
N PHE A 41 -3.62 -5.57 -15.16
CA PHE A 41 -4.37 -4.52 -14.47
C PHE A 41 -5.08 -5.04 -13.21
N ASN A 42 -5.69 -6.22 -13.26
CA ASN A 42 -6.34 -6.83 -12.10
C ASN A 42 -5.33 -7.12 -10.98
N ASP A 43 -4.19 -7.71 -11.32
CA ASP A 43 -3.10 -8.03 -10.39
C ASP A 43 -2.53 -6.75 -9.76
N ALA A 44 -2.28 -5.71 -10.56
CA ALA A 44 -1.80 -4.42 -10.08
C ALA A 44 -2.83 -3.72 -9.17
N THR A 45 -4.12 -3.83 -9.49
CA THR A 45 -5.22 -3.33 -8.65
C THR A 45 -5.26 -4.05 -7.31
N GLN A 46 -5.13 -5.38 -7.31
CA GLN A 46 -5.10 -6.18 -6.08
C GLN A 46 -3.89 -5.80 -5.22
N GLN A 47 -2.72 -5.64 -5.83
CA GLN A 47 -1.50 -5.23 -5.13
C GLN A 47 -1.65 -3.85 -4.49
N THR A 48 -2.26 -2.89 -5.19
CA THR A 48 -2.57 -1.55 -4.67
C THR A 48 -3.54 -1.61 -3.48
N ASN A 49 -4.57 -2.44 -3.56
CA ASN A 49 -5.52 -2.64 -2.47
C ASN A 49 -4.86 -3.23 -1.22
N VAL A 50 -3.99 -4.23 -1.39
CA VAL A 50 -3.22 -4.82 -0.29
C VAL A 50 -2.29 -3.79 0.33
N ALA A 51 -1.56 -3.02 -0.48
CA ALA A 51 -0.69 -1.96 0.01
C ALA A 51 -1.45 -0.90 0.82
N ASN A 52 -2.63 -0.49 0.36
CA ASN A 52 -3.50 0.46 1.07
C ASN A 52 -4.01 -0.10 2.41
N MET A 53 -4.39 -1.37 2.44
CA MET A 53 -4.83 -2.06 3.67
C MET A 53 -3.69 -2.09 4.71
N ILE A 54 -2.48 -2.48 4.30
CA ILE A 54 -1.32 -2.53 5.20
C ILE A 54 -0.95 -1.12 5.70
N LEU A 55 -1.04 -0.10 4.86
CA LEU A 55 -0.79 1.29 5.25
C LEU A 55 -1.75 1.75 6.36
N ASN A 56 -3.05 1.48 6.19
CA ASN A 56 -4.07 1.79 7.18
C ASN A 56 -3.88 1.02 8.49
N GLU A 57 -3.55 -0.27 8.41
CA GLU A 57 -3.29 -1.08 9.59
C GLU A 57 -2.01 -0.63 10.33
N GLY A 58 -0.98 -0.20 9.59
CA GLY A 58 0.22 0.42 10.16
C GLY A 58 -0.08 1.71 10.92
N LEU A 59 -0.97 2.56 10.41
CA LEU A 59 -1.43 3.77 11.11
C LEU A 59 -2.23 3.43 12.37
N ARG A 60 -3.08 2.40 12.34
CA ARG A 60 -3.80 1.91 13.53
C ARG A 60 -2.85 1.36 14.57
N ALA A 61 -1.88 0.54 14.16
CA ALA A 61 -0.86 0.00 15.05
C ALA A 61 -0.05 1.12 15.73
N LYS A 62 0.35 2.15 14.98
CA LYS A 62 0.99 3.36 15.55
C LYS A 62 0.13 3.99 16.63
N HIS A 63 -1.14 4.23 16.32
CA HIS A 63 -2.05 4.87 17.26
C HIS A 63 -2.24 4.02 18.52
N GLY A 64 -2.40 2.70 18.37
CA GLY A 64 -2.51 1.76 19.48
C GLY A 64 -1.27 1.73 20.36
N ILE A 65 -0.07 1.72 19.77
CA ILE A 65 1.20 1.79 20.51
C ILE A 65 1.32 3.11 21.28
N THR A 66 1.04 4.24 20.62
CA THR A 66 1.06 5.55 21.27
C THR A 66 0.09 5.61 22.45
N LYS A 67 -1.13 5.10 22.28
CA LYS A 67 -2.12 5.02 23.35
C LYS A 67 -1.62 4.16 24.51
N ALA A 68 -1.10 2.97 24.24
CA ALA A 68 -0.58 2.06 25.26
C ALA A 68 0.59 2.67 26.05
N ILE A 69 1.44 3.48 25.41
CA ILE A 69 2.51 4.23 26.09
C ILE A 69 1.91 5.29 27.01
N ILE A 70 0.90 6.05 26.56
CA ILE A 70 0.24 7.07 27.39
C ILE A 70 -0.45 6.42 28.60
N ASP A 71 -1.23 5.35 28.35
CA ASP A 71 -1.96 4.63 29.39
C ASP A 71 -1.01 3.94 30.39
N GLY A 72 0.19 3.53 29.96
CA GLY A 72 1.21 2.93 30.83
C GLY A 72 2.10 3.93 31.59
N ILE A 73 2.02 5.23 31.26
CA ILE A 73 2.71 6.31 31.99
C ILE A 73 1.83 6.88 33.12
N GLN A 74 0.51 6.63 33.08
CA GLN A 74 -0.44 6.97 34.17
C GLN A 74 -0.41 5.94 35.30
#